data_AF-A0A931T1L5-F1
#
_entry.id   AF-A0A931T1L5-F1
#
_cell.length_a   1.000
_cell.length_b   1.000
_cell.length_c   1.000
_cell.angle_alpha   90.00
_cell.angle_beta   90.00
_cell.angle_gamma   90.00
#
_symmetry.space_group_name_H-M   'P 1'
#
loop_
_entity.id
_entity.type
_entity.pdbx_description
1 polymer ?
#
loop_
_entity_poly.entity_id
_entity_poly.type
_entity_poly.pdbx_seq_one_letter_code
_entity_poly.pdbx_strand_id
1 'polypeptide(L)' 'LLDRLHNRFNVAAAEVDQQDSWRRAGVAVACVSSEGRHANQILSRVMAEVERENEMIVLGYEIEVR' A
#
# COMPACT_ATOMS: atom_id res chain seq x y z
N LEU A 1 2.70 8.80 -5.09
CA LEU A 1 2.10 7.87 -4.10
C LEU A 1 3.14 7.20 -3.21
N LEU A 2 4.10 6.44 -3.75
CA LEU A 2 5.08 5.68 -2.96
C LEU A 2 5.82 6.53 -1.93
N ASP A 3 6.40 7.67 -2.34
CA ASP A 3 7.06 8.59 -1.42
C ASP A 3 6.13 9.09 -0.32
N ARG A 4 4.85 9.31 -0.63
CA ARG A 4 3.84 9.74 0.36
C ARG A 4 3.61 8.65 1.40
N LEU A 5 3.56 7.39 0.96
CA LEU A 5 3.41 6.24 1.85
C LEU A 5 4.64 6.06 2.75
N HIS A 6 5.85 6.14 2.20
CA HIS A 6 7.09 6.07 2.99
C HIS A 6 7.20 7.23 4.00
N ASN A 7 6.75 8.43 3.63
CA ASN A 7 6.85 9.61 4.50
C ASN A 7 5.78 9.65 5.61
N ARG A 8 4.57 9.11 5.37
CA ARG A 8 3.48 9.12 6.37
C ARG A 8 3.44 7.87 7.24
N PHE A 9 3.92 6.75 6.73
CA PHE A 9 3.85 5.47 7.42
C PHE A 9 5.24 4.84 7.47
N ASN A 10 5.56 4.15 8.57
CA ASN A 10 6.79 3.38 8.68
C ASN A 10 6.65 2.05 7.90
N VAL A 11 6.58 2.15 6.57
CA VAL A 11 6.33 1.03 5.65
C VAL A 11 7.33 1.06 4.50
N ALA A 12 7.64 -0.11 3.97
CA ALA A 12 8.23 -0.25 2.65
C ALA A 12 7.10 -0.30 1.62
N ALA A 13 7.29 0.36 0.48
CA ALA A 13 6.33 0.37 -0.63
C ALA A 13 7.08 0.39 -1.95
N ALA A 14 6.62 -0.39 -2.93
CA ALA A 14 7.26 -0.50 -4.24
C ALA A 14 6.22 -0.83 -5.32
N GLU A 15 6.50 -0.46 -6.56
CA GLU A 15 5.80 -0.99 -7.72
C GLU A 15 6.36 -2.38 -8.06
N VAL A 16 5.48 -3.36 -8.26
CA VAL A 16 5.83 -4.78 -8.38
C VAL A 16 5.20 -5.49 -9.58
N ASP A 17 4.25 -4.87 -10.28
CA ASP A 17 3.59 -5.44 -11.45
C ASP A 17 3.05 -4.34 -12.39
N GLN A 18 2.62 -4.73 -13.59
CA GLN A 18 2.04 -3.86 -14.64
C GLN A 18 3.01 -2.84 -15.25
N GLN A 19 4.32 -3.10 -15.19
CA GLN A 19 5.38 -2.19 -15.66
C GLN A 19 5.30 -1.86 -17.18
N ASP A 20 4.65 -2.70 -17.98
CA ASP A 20 4.43 -2.47 -19.41
C ASP A 20 3.19 -1.59 -19.70
N SER A 21 2.45 -1.17 -18.67
CA SER A 21 1.21 -0.40 -18.81
C SER A 21 1.33 1.01 -18.24
N TRP A 22 1.02 2.02 -19.05
CA TRP A 22 0.99 3.42 -18.61
C TRP A 22 -0.26 3.80 -17.78
N ARG A 23 -1.27 2.92 -17.69
CA ARG A 23 -2.53 3.18 -16.98
C ARG A 23 -2.78 2.26 -15.78
N ARG A 24 -1.84 1.38 -15.46
CA ARG A 24 -1.98 0.38 -14.40
C ARG A 24 -0.64 0.24 -13.71
N ALA A 25 -0.66 0.04 -12.41
CA ALA A 25 0.49 -0.26 -11.61
C ALA A 25 0.07 -1.28 -10.55
N GLY A 26 0.89 -2.30 -10.32
CA GLY A 26 0.79 -3.14 -9.14
C GLY A 26 1.69 -2.57 -8.05
N VAL A 27 1.15 -2.30 -6.86
CA VAL A 27 1.91 -1.75 -5.74
C VAL A 27 1.90 -2.75 -4.58
N ALA A 28 3.07 -3.05 -4.04
CA ALA A 28 3.23 -3.81 -2.80
C ALA A 28 3.59 -2.88 -1.65
N VAL A 29 3.04 -3.17 -0.47
CA VAL A 29 3.36 -2.48 0.78
C VAL A 29 3.66 -3.53 1.85
N ALA A 30 4.76 -3.33 2.58
CA ALA A 30 5.17 -4.18 3.70
C ALA A 30 5.44 -3.36 4.95
N CYS A 31 5.12 -3.92 6.11
CA CYS A 31 5.46 -3.34 7.41
C CYS A 31 5.96 -4.42 8.36
N VAL A 32 6.76 -4.01 9.34
CA VAL A 32 7.25 -4.91 10.41
C VAL A 32 6.66 -4.43 11.73
N SER A 33 6.06 -5.35 12.47
CA SER A 33 5.44 -5.10 13.78
C SER A 33 5.60 -6.32 14.67
N SER A 34 5.70 -6.12 15.98
CA SER A 34 5.70 -7.20 16.98
C SER A 34 4.31 -7.78 17.27
N GLU A 35 3.25 -7.11 16.83
CA GLU A 35 1.87 -7.54 16.99
C GLU A 35 1.14 -7.51 15.64
N GLY A 36 0.52 -8.63 15.24
CA GLY A 36 -0.22 -8.75 13.98
C GLY A 36 -1.40 -7.79 13.89
N ARG A 37 -2.11 -7.52 15.00
CA ARG A 37 -3.18 -6.52 15.04
C ARG A 37 -2.66 -5.12 14.69
N HIS A 38 -1.50 -4.75 15.23
CA HIS A 38 -0.87 -3.47 14.93
C HIS A 38 -0.42 -3.39 13.45
N ALA A 39 0.14 -4.47 12.91
CA ALA A 39 0.45 -4.56 11.47
C ALA A 39 -0.81 -4.34 10.61
N ASN A 40 -1.89 -5.05 10.92
CA ASN A 40 -3.15 -4.93 10.20
C ASN A 40 -3.72 -3.50 10.28
N GLN A 41 -3.61 -2.84 11.44
CA GLN A 41 -4.04 -1.45 11.60
C GLN A 41 -3.22 -0.48 10.73
N ILE A 42 -1.90 -0.67 10.65
CA ILE A 42 -1.04 0.13 9.76
C ILE A 42 -1.46 -0.06 8.30
N LEU A 43 -1.55 -1.32 7.84
CA LEU A 43 -1.93 -1.65 6.47
C LEU A 43 -3.33 -1.13 6.11
N SER A 44 -4.29 -1.23 7.02
CA SER A 44 -5.63 -0.67 6.83
C SER A 44 -5.61 0.86 6.67
N ARG A 45 -4.76 1.56 7.43
CA ARG A 45 -4.61 3.03 7.30
C ARG A 45 -3.90 3.42 6.00
N VAL A 46 -2.94 2.62 5.55
CA VAL A 46 -2.33 2.79 4.23
C VAL A 46 -3.37 2.68 3.14
N MET A 47 -4.21 1.64 3.16
CA MET A 47 -5.29 1.48 2.18
C MET A 47 -6.26 2.66 2.18
N ALA A 48 -6.68 3.12 3.36
CA ALA A 48 -7.55 4.30 3.47
C ALA A 48 -6.89 5.59 2.93
N GLU A 49 -5.56 5.69 2.95
CA GLU A 49 -4.84 6.81 2.32
C GLU A 49 -4.79 6.66 0.79
N VAL A 50 -4.56 5.45 0.29
CA VAL A 50 -4.56 5.15 -1.15
C VAL A 50 -5.94 5.44 -1.76
N GLU A 51 -7.01 5.04 -1.08
CA GLU A 51 -8.40 5.27 -1.54
C GLU A 51 -8.81 6.74 -1.59
N ARG A 52 -8.09 7.64 -0.90
CA ARG A 52 -8.34 9.08 -0.94
C ARG A 52 -7.74 9.77 -2.16
N GLU A 53 -6.90 9.07 -2.94
CA GLU A 53 -6.27 9.66 -4.10
C GLU A 53 -7.27 9.76 -5.26
N ASN A 54 -7.48 10.99 -5.75
CA ASN A 54 -8.50 11.26 -6.76
C ASN A 54 -8.07 10.93 -8.20
N GLU A 55 -6.77 10.75 -8.43
CA GLU A 55 -6.21 10.52 -9.78
C GLU A 55 -6.13 9.03 -10.15
N MET A 56 -6.48 8.14 -9.24
CA MET A 56 -6.40 6.69 -9.42
C MET A 56 -7.58 5.98 -8.77
N ILE A 57 -7.82 4.75 -9.21
CA ILE A 57 -8.82 3.87 -8.59
C ILE A 57 -8.14 2.57 -8.19
N VAL A 58 -8.55 2.01 -7.06
CA VAL A 58 -8.11 0.69 -6.62
C VAL A 58 -8.97 -0.35 -7.32
N LEU A 59 -8.36 -1.23 -8.11
CA LEU A 59 -9.06 -2.32 -8.80
C LEU A 59 -9.22 -3.57 -7.91
N GLY A 60 -8.35 -3.73 -6.92
CA GLY A 60 -8.35 -4.82 -5.96
C GLY A 60 -7.11 -4.75 -5.08
N TYR A 61 -7.15 -5.41 -3.92
CA TYR A 61 -6.02 -5.56 -3.02
C TYR A 61 -6.22 -6.78 -2.12
N GLU A 62 -5.12 -7.29 -1.58
CA GLU A 62 -5.12 -8.35 -0.58
C GLU A 62 -4.20 -7.93 0.57
N ILE A 63 -4.57 -8.30 1.80
CA ILE A 63 -3.76 -8.08 3.00
C ILE A 63 -3.48 -9.44 3.63
N GLU A 64 -2.21 -9.75 3.83
CA GLU A 64 -1.75 -10.91 4.59
C GLU A 64 -1.01 -10.42 5.83
N VAL A 65 -1.37 -10.96 6.99
CA VAL A 65 -0.68 -10.73 8.27
C VAL A 65 -0.35 -12.09 8.86
N ARG A 66 0.92 -12.29 9.21
CA ARG A 66 1.42 -13.53 9.83
C ARG A 66 1.66 -13.35 11.32
#